data_AF-Q4TBT1-F1
#
_entry.id   AF-Q4TBT1-F1
#
_cell.length_a   1.000
_cell.length_b   1.000
_cell.length_c   1.000
_cell.angle_alpha   90.00
_cell.angle_beta   90.00
_cell.angle_gamma   90.00
#
_symmetry.space_group_name_H-M   'P 1'
#
loop_
_entity.id
_entity.type
_entity.pdbx_description
1 polymer ?
#
loop_
_entity_poly.entity_id
_entity_poly.type
_entity_poly.pdbx_seq_one_letter_code
_entity_poly.pdbx_strand_id
1 'polypeptide(L)' 'MAASIRERQTVALKRMLNFNASPLKNTAVEPVWKVLVYDWYGQDIISPLLSVKELRDMGITLHL' A
#
# COMPACT_ATOMS: atom_id res chain seq x y z
N MET A 1 -20.88 -0.50 -12.22
CA MET A 1 -20.22 -1.79 -11.94
C MET A 1 -19.81 -1.79 -10.48
N ALA A 2 -20.29 -2.74 -9.68
CA ALA A 2 -19.93 -2.80 -8.27
C ALA A 2 -18.45 -3.20 -8.14
N ALA A 3 -17.65 -2.37 -7.46
CA ALA A 3 -16.24 -2.68 -7.22
C ALA A 3 -16.13 -4.00 -6.44
N SER A 4 -15.23 -4.88 -6.90
CA SER A 4 -15.01 -6.17 -6.28
C SER A 4 -14.50 -6.01 -4.84
N ILE A 5 -14.72 -7.00 -3.97
CA ILE A 5 -14.22 -6.97 -2.59
C ILE A 5 -12.70 -6.79 -2.58
N ARG A 6 -12.00 -7.49 -3.48
CA ARG A 6 -10.55 -7.36 -3.68
C ARG A 6 -10.14 -5.91 -3.95
N GLU A 7 -10.85 -5.24 -4.85
CA GLU A 7 -10.57 -3.86 -5.23
C GLU A 7 -10.74 -2.89 -4.05
N ARG A 8 -11.79 -3.10 -3.23
CA ARG A 8 -11.99 -2.33 -2.00
C ARG A 8 -10.88 -2.56 -0.98
N GLN A 9 -10.43 -3.81 -0.80
CA GLN A 9 -9.31 -4.15 0.07
C GLN A 9 -8.01 -3.49 -0.38
N THR A 10 -7.70 -3.55 -1.69
CA THR A 10 -6.52 -2.90 -2.26
C THR A 10 -6.56 -1.38 -2.07
N VAL A 11 -7.71 -0.73 -2.26
CA VAL A 11 -7.86 0.71 -2.04
C VAL A 11 -7.67 1.08 -0.57
N ALA A 12 -8.22 0.29 0.35
CA ALA A 12 -8.06 0.50 1.79
C ALA A 12 -6.59 0.37 2.22
N LEU A 13 -5.89 -0.68 1.75
CA LEU A 13 -4.46 -0.87 2.02
C LEU A 13 -3.62 0.27 1.43
N LYS A 14 -3.88 0.69 0.19
CA LYS A 14 -3.15 1.82 -0.42
C LYS A 14 -3.32 3.12 0.36
N ARG A 15 -4.49 3.37 0.95
CA ARG A 15 -4.71 4.50 1.85
C ARG A 15 -3.95 4.35 3.17
N MET A 16 -4.01 3.18 3.78
CA MET A 16 -3.29 2.88 5.03
C MET A 16 -1.77 3.04 4.87
N LEU A 17 -1.19 2.52 3.78
CA LEU A 17 0.23 2.66 3.43
C LEU A 17 0.65 4.10 3.10
N ASN A 18 -0.31 4.99 2.87
CA ASN A 18 -0.11 6.43 2.69
C ASN A 18 -0.51 7.23 3.93
N PHE A 19 -0.46 6.63 5.13
CA PHE A 19 -0.82 7.29 6.40
C PHE A 19 -2.24 7.87 6.41
N ASN A 20 -3.17 7.21 5.70
CA ASN A 20 -4.55 7.67 5.51
C ASN A 20 -4.67 9.05 4.83
N ALA A 21 -3.60 9.56 4.22
CA ALA A 21 -3.69 10.75 3.41
C ALA A 21 -4.59 10.49 2.19
N SER A 22 -5.47 11.44 1.89
CA SER A 22 -6.15 11.44 0.59
C SER A 22 -5.06 11.45 -0.49
N PRO A 23 -5.14 10.61 -1.55
CA PRO A 23 -4.18 10.68 -2.65
C PRO A 23 -4.29 12.07 -3.28
N LEU A 24 -3.40 12.98 -2.87
CA LEU A 24 -3.35 14.34 -3.36
C LEU A 24 -2.94 14.25 -4.83
N LYS A 25 -3.90 14.53 -5.71
CA LYS A 25 -3.63 14.76 -7.13
C LYS A 25 -2.67 15.95 -7.19
N ASN A 26 -1.50 15.75 -7.78
CA ASN A 26 -0.49 16.77 -8.03
C ASN A 26 0.15 17.40 -6.79
N THR A 27 1.29 16.86 -6.38
CA THR A 27 2.50 17.67 -6.27
C THR A 27 3.68 16.72 -6.44
N ALA A 28 4.83 17.21 -6.90
CA ALA A 28 6.07 16.46 -6.87
C ALA A 28 6.37 16.06 -5.41
N VAL A 29 5.87 14.91 -4.97
CA VAL A 29 6.12 14.39 -3.63
C VAL A 29 7.51 13.78 -3.70
N GLU A 30 8.46 14.37 -2.99
CA GLU A 30 9.74 13.74 -2.73
C GLU A 30 9.50 12.28 -2.29
N PRO A 31 10.34 11.32 -2.71
CA PRO A 31 10.13 9.94 -2.33
C PRO A 31 10.17 9.79 -0.81
N VAL A 32 8.99 9.69 -0.18
CA VAL A 32 8.86 9.40 1.25
C VAL A 32 9.08 7.92 1.42
N TRP A 33 10.27 7.58 1.89
CA TRP A 33 10.62 6.21 2.23
C TRP A 33 9.88 5.79 3.51
N LYS A 34 9.21 4.64 3.46
CA LYS A 34 8.42 4.08 4.55
C LYS A 34 8.92 2.69 4.89
N VAL A 35 8.91 2.36 6.16
CA VAL A 35 9.17 1.01 6.66
C VAL A 35 7.81 0.37 6.95
N LEU A 36 7.55 -0.78 6.34
CA LEU A 36 6.34 -1.58 6.60
C LEU A 36 6.76 -2.80 7.42
N VAL A 37 6.32 -2.86 8.66
CA VAL A 37 6.52 -4.05 9.53
C VAL A 37 5.20 -4.79 9.58
N TYR A 38 5.19 -6.09 9.26
CA TYR A 38 4.01 -6.93 9.35
C TYR A 38 4.35 -8.28 9.97
N ASP A 39 3.36 -8.91 10.59
CA ASP A 39 3.50 -10.28 11.03
C ASP A 39 3.17 -11.27 9.89
N TRP A 40 3.34 -12.56 10.15
CA TRP A 40 2.96 -13.62 9.21
C TRP A 40 1.52 -13.50 8.69
N TYR A 41 0.56 -13.10 9.54
CA TYR A 41 -0.81 -12.85 9.11
C TYR A 41 -0.92 -11.65 8.16
N GLY A 42 -0.21 -10.55 8.45
CA GLY A 42 -0.14 -9.40 7.57
C GLY A 42 0.48 -9.74 6.22
N GLN A 43 1.48 -10.63 6.19
CA GLN A 43 2.07 -11.14 4.96
C GLN A 43 1.05 -11.89 4.09
N ASP A 44 0.24 -12.78 4.70
CA ASP A 44 -0.80 -13.53 4.01
C ASP A 44 -1.92 -12.64 3.46
N ILE A 45 -2.17 -11.50 4.10
CA ILE A 45 -3.16 -10.51 3.64
C ILE A 45 -2.59 -9.64 2.52
N ILE A 46 -1.35 -9.16 2.65
CA ILE A 46 -0.76 -8.19 1.72
C ILE A 46 -0.25 -8.87 0.44
N SER A 47 0.39 -10.04 0.55
CA SER A 47 1.01 -10.73 -0.59
C SER A 47 0.07 -11.09 -1.76
N PRO A 48 -1.22 -11.49 -1.57
CA PRO A 48 -2.13 -11.71 -2.70
C PRO A 48 -2.73 -10.41 -3.26
N LEU A 49 -2.63 -9.29 -2.52
CA LEU A 49 -3.26 -8.03 -2.86
C LEU A 49 -2.29 -7.03 -3.51
N LEU A 50 -1.01 -7.05 -3.15
CA LEU A 50 0.02 -6.13 -3.61
C LEU A 50 1.33 -6.87 -3.91
N SER A 51 1.92 -6.55 -5.05
CA SER A 51 3.25 -7.05 -5.42
C SER A 51 4.37 -6.27 -4.72
N VAL A 52 5.53 -6.90 -4.57
CA VAL A 52 6.73 -6.23 -4.03
C VAL A 52 7.13 -5.01 -4.89
N LYS A 53 6.84 -5.05 -6.19
CA LYS A 53 7.06 -3.90 -7.09
C LYS A 53 6.18 -2.72 -6.70
N GLU A 54 4.88 -2.95 -6.51
CA GLU A 54 3.94 -1.88 -6.11
C GLU A 54 4.29 -1.29 -4.75
N LEU A 55 4.74 -2.11 -3.79
CA LEU A 55 5.19 -1.62 -2.49
C LEU A 55 6.41 -0.68 -2.64
N ARG A 56 7.38 -1.04 -3.49
CA ARG A 56 8.54 -0.19 -3.78
C ARG A 56 8.16 1.11 -4.49
N ASP A 57 7.23 1.03 -5.46
CA ASP A 57 6.72 2.20 -6.17
C ASP A 57 6.01 3.19 -5.22
N MET A 58 5.48 2.70 -4.10
CA MET A 58 4.88 3.50 -3.02
C MET A 58 5.88 4.02 -1.97
N GLY A 59 7.18 3.78 -2.16
CA GLY A 59 8.24 4.19 -1.26
C GLY A 59 8.49 3.25 -0.08
N ILE A 60 7.98 2.01 -0.11
CA ILE A 60 8.18 1.05 0.99
C ILE A 60 9.51 0.30 0.76
N THR A 61 10.47 0.48 1.67
CA THR A 61 11.86 0.01 1.50
C THR A 61 12.20 -1.25 2.29
N LEU A 62 11.48 -1.52 3.37
CA LEU A 62 11.75 -2.64 4.25
C LEU A 62 10.44 -3.33 4.61
N HIS A 63 10.43 -4.66 4.45
CA HIS A 63 9.39 -5.57 4.90
C HIS A 63 10.06 -6.55 5.87
N LEU A 64 9.65 -6.52 7.14
CA LEU A 64 10.07 -7.43 8.21
C LEU A 64 8.83 -8.11 8.76
#